data_AF-A0A3L6P0D3-F1
#
_entry.id   AF-A0A3L6P0D3-F1
#
_cell.length_a   1.000
_cell.length_b   1.000
_cell.length_c   1.000
_cell.angle_alpha   90.00
_cell.angle_beta   90.00
_cell.angle_gamma   90.00
#
_symmetry.space_group_name_H-M   'P 1'
#
loop_
_entity.id
_entity.type
_entity.pdbx_description
1 polymer ?
#
loop_
_entity_poly.entity_id
_entity_poly.type
_entity_poly.pdbx_seq_one_letter_code
_entity_poly.pdbx_strand_id
1 'polypeptide(L)'
;MVATGPLSGPLFSPDLIGTDVVTSFPEGYTVRPLERGDYAKGFLDCLGVLSDVGDVSQDRFEERFDWMKTQGQGVHYHVAIEHKNRVVGTGAIIVERKFIHNLGLIGHIEEIAIRKDFQGKGLGLKLLASLSSIAKNVGCYKTTLGTSPENEPFYVKCGYNKSGNIMNQYFEEPKEPYYRG
;
A
#
# COMPACT_ATOMS: atom_id res chain seq x y z
N MET A 1 -4.80 -30.63 -8.86
CA MET A 1 -5.59 -29.38 -9.04
C MET A 1 -4.75 -28.42 -9.88
N VAL A 2 -5.40 -27.67 -10.77
CA VAL A 2 -4.80 -27.01 -11.94
C VAL A 2 -3.57 -26.19 -11.56
N ALA A 3 -2.41 -26.53 -12.15
CA ALA A 3 -1.26 -25.64 -12.18
C ALA A 3 -1.62 -24.46 -13.09
N THR A 4 -2.20 -23.42 -12.51
CA THR A 4 -2.42 -22.16 -13.21
C THR A 4 -1.05 -21.54 -13.44
N GLY A 5 -0.67 -21.34 -14.71
CA GLY A 5 0.54 -20.60 -15.06
C GLY A 5 0.56 -19.20 -14.41
N PRO A 6 1.70 -18.50 -14.45
CA PRO A 6 1.88 -17.23 -13.76
C PRO A 6 0.78 -16.23 -14.14
N LEU A 7 0.13 -15.63 -13.13
CA LEU A 7 -0.95 -14.68 -13.34
C LEU A 7 -0.43 -13.40 -13.99
N SER A 8 -0.86 -13.10 -15.21
CA SER A 8 -0.48 -11.89 -15.93
C SER A 8 -1.29 -10.67 -15.51
N GLY A 9 -0.69 -9.47 -15.55
CA GLY A 9 -1.35 -8.18 -15.36
C GLY A 9 -1.33 -7.64 -13.92
N PRO A 10 -1.93 -6.47 -13.69
CA PRO A 10 -1.89 -5.78 -12.39
C PRO A 10 -2.63 -6.55 -11.29
N LEU A 11 -2.37 -6.19 -10.03
CA LEU A 11 -3.04 -6.76 -8.86
C LEU A 11 -4.55 -6.46 -8.85
N PHE A 12 -4.94 -5.26 -9.30
CA PHE A 12 -6.33 -4.81 -9.41
C PHE A 12 -6.50 -3.90 -10.64
N SER A 13 -7.74 -3.52 -10.98
CA SER A 13 -7.99 -2.63 -12.13
C SER A 13 -7.37 -1.24 -11.92
N PRO A 14 -6.51 -0.74 -12.83
CA PRO A 14 -5.92 0.60 -12.73
C PRO A 14 -6.96 1.72 -12.64
N ASP A 15 -8.17 1.52 -13.18
CA ASP A 15 -9.26 2.48 -13.19
C ASP A 15 -9.77 2.86 -11.78
N LEU A 16 -9.42 2.06 -10.76
CA LEU A 16 -9.73 2.39 -9.37
C LEU A 16 -8.89 3.57 -8.85
N ILE A 17 -7.78 3.90 -9.52
CA ILE A 17 -7.01 5.11 -9.24
C ILE A 17 -7.55 6.22 -10.16
N GLY A 18 -8.20 7.22 -9.57
CA GLY A 18 -8.84 8.30 -10.33
C GLY A 18 -7.88 8.99 -11.32
N THR A 19 -8.37 9.28 -12.52
CA THR A 19 -7.60 9.89 -13.62
C THR A 19 -6.97 11.23 -13.22
N ASP A 20 -7.65 12.02 -12.39
CA ASP A 20 -7.15 13.26 -11.81
C ASP A 20 -5.93 13.03 -10.92
N VAL A 21 -5.94 11.93 -10.14
CA VAL A 21 -4.80 11.54 -9.31
C VAL A 21 -3.63 11.09 -10.17
N VAL A 22 -3.87 10.22 -11.15
CA VAL A 22 -2.84 9.71 -12.07
C VAL A 22 -2.14 10.86 -12.80
N THR A 23 -2.92 11.78 -13.38
CA THR A 23 -2.39 12.92 -14.14
C THR A 23 -1.72 13.98 -13.26
N SER A 24 -1.92 13.94 -11.94
CA SER A 24 -1.25 14.86 -11.01
C SER A 24 0.23 14.52 -10.81
N PHE A 25 0.68 13.30 -11.11
CA PHE A 25 2.08 12.89 -10.91
C PHE A 25 3.03 13.67 -11.83
N PRO A 26 4.24 14.03 -11.37
CA PRO A 26 5.21 14.70 -12.22
C PRO A 26 5.61 13.82 -13.41
N GLU A 27 6.07 14.45 -14.49
CA GLU A 27 6.58 13.74 -15.67
C GLU A 27 7.65 12.71 -15.29
N GLY A 28 7.59 11.53 -15.92
CA GLY A 28 8.49 10.42 -15.66
C GLY A 28 8.18 9.62 -14.38
N TYR A 29 7.12 9.95 -13.65
CA TYR A 29 6.57 9.13 -12.57
C TYR A 29 5.25 8.49 -13.01
N THR A 30 5.05 7.24 -12.61
CA THR A 30 3.81 6.52 -12.87
C THR A 30 3.29 5.93 -11.58
N VAL A 31 2.04 6.22 -11.24
CA VAL A 31 1.32 5.53 -10.17
C VAL A 31 0.44 4.46 -10.78
N ARG A 32 0.52 3.24 -10.25
CA ARG A 32 -0.21 2.08 -10.80
C ARG A 32 -0.40 1.00 -9.74
N PRO A 33 -1.29 0.01 -9.98
CA PRO A 33 -1.32 -1.19 -9.15
C PRO A 33 0.04 -1.89 -9.14
N LEU A 34 0.32 -2.58 -8.03
CA LEU A 34 1.45 -3.51 -7.93
C LEU A 34 1.34 -4.57 -9.03
N GLU A 35 2.48 -4.93 -9.61
CA GLU A 35 2.61 -5.97 -10.62
C GLU A 35 3.52 -7.10 -10.13
N ARG A 36 3.26 -8.31 -10.61
CA ARG A 36 4.04 -9.51 -10.26
C ARG A 36 5.54 -9.37 -10.53
N GLY A 37 5.91 -8.60 -11.56
CA GLY A 37 7.30 -8.31 -11.91
C GLY A 37 7.99 -7.23 -11.07
N ASP A 38 7.27 -6.56 -10.15
CA ASP A 38 7.82 -5.45 -9.37
C ASP A 38 8.87 -5.90 -8.34
N TYR A 39 8.96 -7.20 -8.07
CA TYR A 39 10.11 -7.78 -7.37
C TYR A 39 11.43 -7.33 -8.01
N ALA A 40 11.57 -7.52 -9.33
CA ALA A 40 12.77 -7.14 -10.07
C ALA A 40 12.97 -5.62 -10.17
N LYS A 41 11.89 -4.85 -9.99
CA LYS A 41 11.92 -3.37 -9.95
C LYS A 41 12.25 -2.81 -8.56
N GLY A 42 12.52 -3.67 -7.57
CA GLY A 42 12.95 -3.26 -6.23
C GLY A 42 11.80 -2.84 -5.31
N PHE A 43 10.63 -3.45 -5.46
CA PHE A 43 9.50 -3.22 -4.56
C PHE A 43 9.86 -3.46 -3.08
N LEU A 44 10.50 -4.59 -2.77
CA LEU A 44 10.90 -4.93 -1.40
C LEU A 44 11.98 -3.97 -0.86
N ASP A 45 12.93 -3.53 -1.70
CA ASP A 45 13.91 -2.50 -1.34
C ASP A 45 13.23 -1.19 -0.95
N CYS A 46 12.16 -0.82 -1.66
CA CYS A 46 11.36 0.37 -1.34
C CYS A 46 10.64 0.20 0.00
N LEU A 47 10.04 -0.96 0.26
CA LEU A 47 9.33 -1.24 1.50
C LEU A 47 10.29 -1.28 2.71
N GLY A 48 11.53 -1.72 2.51
CA GLY A 48 12.57 -1.79 3.54
C GLY A 48 12.98 -0.45 4.16
N VAL A 49 12.54 0.70 3.61
CA VAL A 49 12.73 1.99 4.29
C VAL A 49 11.75 2.22 5.43
N LEU A 50 10.67 1.44 5.50
CA LEU A 50 9.61 1.54 6.51
C LEU A 50 9.86 0.60 7.69
N SER A 51 10.16 -0.68 7.42
CA SER A 51 10.34 -1.73 8.43
C SER A 51 11.23 -2.85 7.89
N ASP A 52 11.59 -3.81 8.75
CA ASP A 52 12.20 -5.06 8.29
C ASP A 52 11.26 -5.83 7.36
N VAL A 53 11.79 -6.26 6.22
CA VAL A 53 11.11 -7.10 5.24
C VAL A 53 11.54 -8.56 5.36
N GLY A 54 12.72 -8.81 5.94
CA GLY A 54 13.36 -10.12 5.96
C GLY A 54 13.87 -10.59 4.59
N ASP A 55 14.32 -11.85 4.54
CA ASP A 55 14.79 -12.50 3.32
C ASP A 55 13.61 -13.14 2.55
N VAL A 56 13.05 -12.37 1.61
CA VAL A 56 11.94 -12.79 0.76
C VAL A 56 12.45 -13.04 -0.65
N SER A 57 12.47 -14.30 -1.06
CA SER A 57 12.80 -14.68 -2.44
C SER A 57 11.71 -14.26 -3.43
N GLN A 58 12.07 -14.24 -4.72
CA GLN A 58 11.13 -13.95 -5.80
C GLN A 58 9.92 -14.89 -5.79
N ASP A 59 10.15 -16.19 -5.64
CA ASP A 59 9.07 -17.18 -5.61
C ASP A 59 8.08 -16.92 -4.47
N ARG A 60 8.57 -16.54 -3.28
CA ARG A 60 7.72 -16.21 -2.12
C ARG A 60 6.93 -14.92 -2.33
N PHE A 61 7.56 -13.91 -2.93
CA PHE A 61 6.87 -12.68 -3.33
C PHE A 61 5.75 -12.98 -4.33
N GLU A 62 6.06 -13.77 -5.35
CA GLU A 62 5.13 -14.14 -6.41
C GLU A 62 3.97 -14.99 -5.88
N GLU A 63 4.23 -15.94 -4.98
CA GLU A 63 3.18 -16.71 -4.29
C GLU A 63 2.24 -15.79 -3.51
N ARG A 64 2.79 -14.83 -2.75
CA ARG A 64 1.97 -13.85 -2.02
C ARG A 64 1.16 -12.97 -2.96
N PHE A 65 1.77 -12.50 -4.05
CA PHE A 65 1.10 -11.71 -5.08
C PHE A 65 -0.08 -12.49 -5.69
N ASP A 66 0.15 -13.74 -6.07
CA ASP A 66 -0.85 -14.60 -6.71
C ASP A 66 -2.02 -14.90 -5.75
N TRP A 67 -1.73 -15.08 -4.45
CA TRP A 67 -2.78 -15.18 -3.42
C TRP A 67 -3.59 -13.89 -3.29
N MET A 68 -2.94 -12.72 -3.20
CA MET A 68 -3.62 -11.43 -3.09
C MET A 68 -4.50 -11.14 -4.31
N LYS A 69 -4.02 -11.51 -5.50
CA LYS A 69 -4.73 -11.30 -6.77
C LYS A 69 -5.97 -12.20 -6.92
N THR A 70 -5.95 -13.37 -6.31
CA THR A 70 -7.03 -14.35 -6.41
C THR A 70 -7.90 -14.36 -5.15
N GLN A 71 -7.40 -14.95 -4.07
CA GLN A 71 -8.14 -15.11 -2.82
C GLN A 71 -8.32 -13.77 -2.09
N GLY A 72 -7.35 -12.86 -2.23
CA GLY A 72 -7.39 -11.52 -1.65
C GLY A 72 -8.14 -10.47 -2.49
N GLN A 73 -8.74 -10.87 -3.62
CA GLN A 73 -9.39 -9.93 -4.53
C GLN A 73 -10.54 -9.19 -3.82
N GLY A 74 -10.58 -7.87 -3.98
CA GLY A 74 -11.57 -7.02 -3.32
C GLY A 74 -11.20 -6.60 -1.90
N VAL A 75 -10.12 -7.16 -1.33
CA VAL A 75 -9.61 -6.84 0.01
C VAL A 75 -8.27 -6.11 -0.09
N HIS A 76 -7.33 -6.60 -0.90
CA HIS A 76 -5.97 -6.08 -0.97
C HIS A 76 -5.74 -5.19 -2.19
N TYR A 77 -5.31 -3.95 -1.98
CA TYR A 77 -4.93 -3.02 -3.03
C TYR A 77 -3.55 -2.43 -2.71
N HIS A 78 -2.53 -2.86 -3.45
CA HIS A 78 -1.16 -2.35 -3.31
C HIS A 78 -0.83 -1.44 -4.50
N VAL A 79 -0.40 -0.22 -4.21
CA VAL A 79 -0.02 0.79 -5.19
C VAL A 79 1.49 0.90 -5.23
N ALA A 80 2.05 1.03 -6.43
CA ALA A 80 3.45 1.34 -6.68
C ALA A 80 3.56 2.68 -7.42
N ILE A 81 4.57 3.46 -7.02
CA ILE A 81 5.07 4.61 -7.78
C ILE A 81 6.35 4.15 -8.45
N GLU A 82 6.35 4.17 -9.78
CA GLU A 82 7.49 3.81 -10.61
C GLU A 82 8.17 5.06 -11.17
N HIS A 83 9.50 5.06 -11.17
CA HIS A 83 10.33 6.04 -11.87
C HIS A 83 11.56 5.33 -12.44
N LYS A 84 11.84 5.53 -13.74
CA LYS A 84 12.99 4.91 -14.43
C LYS A 84 13.09 3.38 -14.21
N ASN A 85 11.97 2.67 -14.40
CA ASN A 85 11.85 1.22 -14.25
C ASN A 85 12.19 0.68 -12.84
N ARG A 86 12.01 1.51 -11.80
CA ARG A 86 12.20 1.14 -10.40
C ARG A 86 11.02 1.60 -9.57
N VAL A 87 10.63 0.79 -8.59
CA VAL A 87 9.67 1.21 -7.56
C VAL A 87 10.37 2.19 -6.62
N VAL A 88 9.79 3.38 -6.49
CA VAL A 88 10.31 4.48 -5.66
C VAL A 88 9.36 4.88 -4.53
N GLY A 89 8.12 4.42 -4.59
CA GLY A 89 7.16 4.54 -3.52
C GLY A 89 6.15 3.40 -3.56
N THR A 90 5.62 3.01 -2.41
CA THR A 90 4.54 2.04 -2.29
C THR A 90 3.66 2.34 -1.10
N GLY A 91 2.40 1.90 -1.19
CA GLY A 91 1.46 1.91 -0.10
C GLY A 91 0.32 0.96 -0.39
N ALA A 92 -0.37 0.53 0.66
CA ALA A 92 -1.48 -0.40 0.57
C ALA A 92 -2.75 0.18 1.17
N ILE A 93 -3.89 -0.30 0.68
CA ILE A 93 -5.17 -0.15 1.36
C ILE A 93 -5.84 -1.51 1.48
N ILE A 94 -6.22 -1.87 2.71
CA ILE A 94 -6.94 -3.10 3.04
C ILE A 94 -8.41 -2.77 3.28
N VAL A 95 -9.29 -3.32 2.46
CA VAL A 95 -10.73 -3.03 2.52
C VAL A 95 -11.42 -4.08 3.38
N GLU A 96 -11.92 -3.63 4.53
CA GLU A 96 -12.62 -4.47 5.50
C GLU A 96 -14.14 -4.29 5.38
N ARG A 97 -14.86 -5.41 5.33
CA ARG A 97 -16.32 -5.46 5.38
C ARG A 97 -16.81 -5.46 6.82
N LYS A 98 -17.77 -4.58 7.15
CA LYS A 98 -18.37 -4.48 8.49
C LYS A 98 -19.85 -4.89 8.44
N PHE A 99 -20.41 -5.35 9.57
CA PHE A 99 -21.87 -5.43 9.74
C PHE A 99 -22.48 -4.07 10.11
N ILE A 100 -21.74 -3.27 10.89
CA ILE A 100 -22.12 -1.90 11.26
C ILE A 100 -22.13 -0.96 10.06
N HIS A 101 -22.70 0.23 10.24
CA HIS A 101 -22.86 1.23 9.17
C HIS A 101 -23.58 0.68 7.92
N ASN A 102 -24.61 -0.14 8.15
CA ASN A 102 -25.42 -0.75 7.08
C ASN A 102 -24.57 -1.57 6.10
N LEU A 103 -23.86 -2.58 6.62
CA LEU A 103 -22.93 -3.40 5.84
C LEU A 103 -21.77 -2.60 5.21
N GLY A 104 -21.29 -1.56 5.91
CA GLY A 104 -20.33 -0.60 5.38
C GLY A 104 -18.92 -1.17 5.19
N LEU A 105 -18.10 -0.42 4.44
CA LEU A 105 -16.69 -0.74 4.18
C LEU A 105 -15.75 0.29 4.82
N ILE A 106 -14.65 -0.18 5.41
CA ILE A 106 -13.55 0.67 5.90
C ILE A 106 -12.29 0.31 5.13
N GLY A 107 -11.54 1.33 4.71
CA GLY A 107 -10.19 1.14 4.16
C GLY A 107 -9.11 1.39 5.22
N HIS A 108 -8.18 0.46 5.40
CA HIS A 108 -7.03 0.63 6.28
C HIS A 108 -5.80 0.92 5.43
N ILE A 109 -5.21 2.09 5.62
CA ILE A 109 -3.97 2.47 4.92
C ILE A 109 -2.80 1.81 5.64
N GLU A 110 -2.02 1.05 4.89
CA GLU A 110 -0.89 0.27 5.41
C GLU A 110 0.36 0.49 4.54
N GLU A 111 1.51 0.14 5.10
CA GLU A 111 2.77 -0.02 4.35
C GLU A 111 3.21 1.19 3.50
N ILE A 112 2.97 2.41 3.99
CA ILE A 112 3.38 3.65 3.30
C ILE A 112 4.90 3.81 3.34
N ALA A 113 5.55 3.68 2.19
CA ALA A 113 7.00 3.81 2.04
C ALA A 113 7.36 4.64 0.79
N ILE A 114 8.25 5.62 0.95
CA ILE A 114 8.89 6.34 -0.16
C ILE A 114 10.40 6.22 0.03
N ARG A 115 11.12 5.79 -0.99
CA ARG A 115 12.59 5.69 -0.93
C ARG A 115 13.21 7.03 -0.53
N LYS A 116 14.27 6.99 0.29
CA LYS A 116 14.89 8.18 0.91
C LYS A 116 15.29 9.26 -0.10
N ASP A 117 15.84 8.87 -1.24
CA ASP A 117 16.22 9.74 -2.37
C ASP A 117 15.04 10.39 -3.11
N PHE A 118 13.81 9.97 -2.81
CA PHE A 118 12.55 10.46 -3.37
C PHE A 118 11.64 11.14 -2.33
N GLN A 119 12.04 11.16 -1.06
CA GLN A 119 11.30 11.86 0.00
C GLN A 119 11.39 13.39 -0.17
N GLY A 120 10.44 14.12 0.43
CA GLY A 120 10.36 15.58 0.33
C GLY A 120 9.87 16.13 -1.01
N LYS A 121 9.58 15.26 -2.00
CA LYS A 121 9.13 15.64 -3.35
C LYS A 121 7.60 15.59 -3.55
N GLY A 122 6.84 15.50 -2.46
CA GLY A 122 5.37 15.40 -2.50
C GLY A 122 4.80 14.04 -2.92
N LEU A 123 5.64 13.03 -3.18
CA LEU A 123 5.18 11.70 -3.63
C LEU A 123 4.34 10.96 -2.59
N GLY A 124 4.66 11.09 -1.30
CA GLY A 124 3.85 10.49 -0.22
C GLY A 124 2.43 11.07 -0.19
N LEU A 125 2.27 12.39 -0.37
CA LEU A 125 0.95 13.02 -0.44
C LEU A 125 0.14 12.48 -1.62
N LYS A 126 0.77 12.34 -2.78
CA LYS A 126 0.12 11.79 -3.98
C LYS A 126 -0.25 10.31 -3.84
N LEU A 127 0.62 9.51 -3.21
CA LEU A 127 0.34 8.12 -2.89
C LEU A 127 -0.90 7.98 -1.99
N LEU A 128 -1.00 8.79 -0.93
CA LEU A 128 -2.16 8.81 -0.05
C LEU A 128 -3.44 9.23 -0.78
N ALA A 129 -3.33 10.17 -1.72
CA ALA A 129 -4.46 10.54 -2.58
C ALA A 129 -4.89 9.37 -3.48
N SER A 130 -3.96 8.59 -4.03
CA SER A 130 -4.27 7.38 -4.83
C SER A 130 -5.01 6.34 -4.00
N LEU A 131 -4.53 6.03 -2.79
CA LEU A 131 -5.19 5.07 -1.91
C LEU A 131 -6.57 5.55 -1.46
N SER A 132 -6.72 6.84 -1.20
CA SER A 132 -8.01 7.44 -0.86
C SER A 132 -9.00 7.43 -2.04
N SER A 133 -8.50 7.58 -3.27
CA SER A 133 -9.30 7.44 -4.50
C SER A 133 -9.84 6.02 -4.64
N ILE A 134 -8.98 5.01 -4.43
CA ILE A 134 -9.39 3.60 -4.41
C ILE A 134 -10.48 3.38 -3.35
N ALA A 135 -10.25 3.82 -2.11
CA ALA A 135 -11.21 3.67 -1.01
C ALA A 135 -12.60 4.18 -1.37
N LYS A 136 -12.67 5.39 -1.95
CA LYS A 136 -13.93 6.01 -2.38
C LYS A 136 -14.58 5.22 -3.50
N ASN A 137 -13.82 4.81 -4.51
CA ASN A 137 -14.31 4.10 -5.68
C ASN A 137 -14.84 2.70 -5.34
N VAL A 138 -14.30 2.05 -4.30
CA VAL A 138 -14.81 0.76 -3.81
C VAL A 138 -15.95 0.89 -2.78
N GLY A 139 -16.32 2.11 -2.39
CA GLY A 139 -17.45 2.37 -1.47
C GLY A 139 -17.10 2.39 0.02
N CYS A 140 -15.84 2.62 0.40
CA CYS A 140 -15.48 2.83 1.81
C CYS A 140 -16.09 4.14 2.32
N TYR A 141 -16.73 4.08 3.50
CA TYR A 141 -17.28 5.29 4.13
C TYR A 141 -16.21 6.11 4.87
N LYS A 142 -15.07 5.50 5.18
CA LYS A 142 -13.87 6.16 5.70
C LYS A 142 -12.61 5.35 5.44
N THR A 143 -11.47 6.00 5.58
CA THR A 143 -10.17 5.35 5.74
C THR A 143 -9.59 5.60 7.13
N THR A 144 -8.77 4.67 7.62
CA THR A 144 -8.04 4.78 8.89
C THR A 144 -6.60 4.35 8.69
N LEU A 145 -5.69 4.84 9.54
CA LEU A 145 -4.27 4.50 9.50
C LEU A 145 -3.65 4.63 10.87
N GLY A 146 -2.55 3.92 11.09
CA GLY A 146 -1.67 4.13 12.22
C GLY A 146 -0.47 4.98 11.91
N THR A 147 -0.13 5.88 12.84
CA THR A 147 1.04 6.75 12.72
C THR A 147 1.69 6.99 14.07
N SER A 148 3.00 7.22 14.05
CA SER A 148 3.72 7.77 15.18
C SER A 148 3.45 9.28 15.32
N PRO A 149 3.69 9.88 16.50
CA PRO A 149 3.54 11.32 16.72
C PRO A 149 4.37 12.17 15.76
N GLU A 150 5.56 11.72 15.39
CA GLU A 150 6.49 12.46 14.51
C GLU A 150 5.93 12.61 13.09
N ASN A 151 5.16 11.61 12.64
CA ASN A 151 4.56 11.56 11.31
C ASN A 151 3.12 12.13 11.28
N GLU A 152 2.51 12.42 12.43
CA GLU A 152 1.16 13.00 12.53
C GLU A 152 0.99 14.26 11.66
N PRO A 153 1.92 15.24 11.64
CA PRO A 153 1.77 16.44 10.81
C PRO A 153 1.70 16.15 9.30
N PHE A 154 2.33 15.08 8.83
CA PHE A 154 2.26 14.66 7.43
C PHE A 154 0.85 14.15 7.09
N TYR A 155 0.26 13.32 7.94
CA TYR A 155 -1.09 12.78 7.71
C TYR A 155 -2.17 13.85 7.84
N VAL A 156 -2.00 14.83 8.73
CA VAL A 156 -2.88 16.02 8.79
C VAL A 156 -2.85 16.78 7.46
N LYS A 157 -1.67 17.00 6.86
CA LYS A 157 -1.55 17.60 5.51
C LYS A 157 -2.22 16.75 4.42
N CYS A 158 -2.35 15.45 4.62
CA CYS A 158 -3.06 14.54 3.72
C CYS A 158 -4.58 14.52 3.96
N GLY A 159 -5.11 15.32 4.89
CA GLY A 159 -6.54 15.41 5.18
C GLY A 159 -7.05 14.44 6.25
N TYR A 160 -6.15 13.73 6.94
CA TYR A 160 -6.52 12.90 8.08
C TYR A 160 -6.68 13.74 9.35
N ASN A 161 -7.55 13.29 10.25
CA ASN A 161 -7.72 13.86 11.58
C ASN A 161 -7.40 12.80 12.63
N LYS A 162 -6.89 13.23 13.78
CA LYS A 162 -6.62 12.33 14.90
C LYS A 162 -7.92 11.69 15.39
N SER A 163 -7.95 10.36 15.45
CA SER A 163 -9.09 9.61 15.98
C SER A 163 -8.62 8.37 16.77
N GLY A 164 -8.95 8.31 18.05
CA GLY A 164 -8.66 7.15 18.91
C GLY A 164 -7.18 6.95 19.22
N ASN A 165 -6.89 5.81 19.84
CA ASN A 165 -5.54 5.33 20.16
C ASN A 165 -5.29 4.00 19.45
N ILE A 166 -4.03 3.71 19.14
CA ILE A 166 -3.59 2.41 18.62
C ILE A 166 -2.99 1.62 19.77
N MET A 167 -3.46 0.39 19.94
CA MET A 167 -3.03 -0.52 20.98
C MET A 167 -2.49 -1.78 20.32
N ASN A 168 -1.29 -2.21 20.70
CA ASN A 168 -0.63 -3.37 20.12
C ASN A 168 -0.36 -4.41 21.21
N GLN A 169 -0.69 -5.67 20.94
CA GLN A 169 -0.19 -6.83 21.68
C GLN A 169 0.71 -7.62 20.75
N TYR A 170 1.97 -7.79 21.13
CA TYR A 170 2.95 -8.56 20.36
C TYR A 170 2.97 -10.00 20.87
N PHE A 171 2.99 -10.98 19.95
CA PHE A 171 3.02 -12.41 20.27
C PHE A 171 4.41 -13.05 20.11
N GLU A 172 5.40 -12.23 19.74
CA GLU A 172 6.79 -12.63 19.55
C GLU A 172 7.69 -11.77 20.43
N GLU A 173 8.81 -12.34 20.86
CA GLU A 173 9.84 -11.59 21.57
C GLU A 173 10.46 -10.53 20.63
N PRO A 174 10.64 -9.28 21.10
CA PRO A 174 11.21 -8.23 20.28
C PRO A 174 12.65 -8.58 19.90
N LYS A 175 12.97 -8.55 18.60
CA LYS A 175 14.36 -8.63 18.12
C LYS A 175 15.11 -7.33 18.45
N GLU A 176 14.46 -6.18 18.24
CA GLU A 176 14.90 -4.81 18.59
C GLU A 176 13.66 -3.90 18.77
N PRO A 177 13.75 -2.69 19.37
CA PRO A 177 12.58 -1.85 19.70
C PRO A 177 11.66 -1.52 18.51
N TYR A 178 12.26 -1.34 17.32
CA TYR A 178 11.59 -0.99 16.07
C TYR A 178 11.60 -2.11 15.02
N TYR A 179 12.30 -3.23 15.28
CA TYR A 179 12.31 -4.38 14.37
C TYR A 179 11.52 -5.52 15.01
N ARG A 180 10.29 -5.70 14.53
CA ARG A 180 9.34 -6.73 14.98
C ARG A 180 8.70 -7.37 13.75
N GLY A 181 8.51 -8.69 13.79
CA GLY A 181 8.13 -9.53 12.65
C GLY A 181 9.14 -10.65 12.38
#